data_AF-A0A3C1PH82-F1
#
_entry.id   AF-A0A3C1PH82-F1
#
_cell.length_a   1.000
_cell.length_b   1.000
_cell.length_c   1.000
_cell.angle_alpha   90.00
_cell.angle_beta   90.00
_cell.angle_gamma   90.00
#
_symmetry.space_group_name_H-M   'P 1'
#
loop_
_entity.id
_entity.type
_entity.pdbx_description
1 polymer ?
#
loop_
_entity_poly.entity_id
_entity_poly.type
_entity_poly.pdbx_seq_one_letter_code
_entity_poly.pdbx_strand_id
1 'polypeptide(L)' 'NRIPKINDKITYQNYELTVIKIQHRTIQTVQLRILDDKE' A
#
# COMPACT_ATOMS: atom_id res chain seq x y z
N ASN A 1 -11.01 8.71 -1.80
CA ASN A 1 -12.11 7.97 -1.14
C ASN A 1 -12.70 6.90 -2.05
N ARG A 2 -12.02 5.75 -2.16
CA ARG A 2 -12.49 4.56 -2.89
C ARG A 2 -12.29 3.33 -2.01
N ILE A 3 -13.12 2.30 -2.20
CA ILE A 3 -12.90 0.98 -1.57
C ILE A 3 -11.56 0.40 -2.06
N PRO A 4 -10.61 0.11 -1.17
CA PRO A 4 -9.31 -0.43 -1.55
C PRO A 4 -9.45 -1.85 -2.10
N LYS A 5 -8.57 -2.19 -3.05
CA LYS A 5 -8.48 -3.51 -3.68
C LYS A 5 -7.11 -4.15 -3.43
N ILE A 6 -7.05 -5.47 -3.54
CA ILE A 6 -5.76 -6.18 -3.58
C ILE A 6 -4.95 -5.64 -4.76
N ASN A 7 -3.65 -5.43 -4.55
CA ASN A 7 -2.69 -4.79 -5.45
C ASN A 7 -2.92 -3.28 -5.69
N ASP A 8 -3.86 -2.63 -4.99
CA ASP A 8 -3.88 -1.16 -5.00
C ASP A 8 -2.57 -0.64 -4.42
N LYS A 9 -2.06 0.41 -5.06
CA LYS A 9 -0.87 1.14 -4.63
C LYS A 9 -1.28 2.43 -3.96
N ILE A 10 -0.70 2.68 -2.80
CA ILE A 10 -0.90 3.89 -2.01
C ILE A 10 0.48 4.48 -1.74
N THR A 11 0.72 5.68 -2.24
CA THR A 11 1.95 6.42 -1.93
C THR A 11 1.70 7.30 -0.71
N TYR A 12 2.63 7.24 0.25
CA TYR A 12 2.58 8.08 1.43
C TYR A 12 4.01 8.44 1.84
N GLN A 13 4.33 9.74 1.80
CA GLN A 13 5.71 10.22 2.00
C GLN A 13 6.69 9.52 1.05
N ASN A 14 7.79 8.96 1.56
CA ASN A 14 8.79 8.21 0.81
C ASN A 14 8.51 6.71 0.82
N TYR A 15 7.24 6.31 0.90
CA TYR A 15 6.84 4.91 0.90
C TYR A 15 5.78 4.64 -0.18
N GLU A 16 5.96 3.54 -0.90
CA GLU A 16 4.93 2.90 -1.70
C GLU A 16 4.39 1.70 -0.92
N LEU A 17 3.09 1.73 -0.63
CA LEU A 17 2.36 0.65 0.02
C LEU A 17 1.54 -0.10 -1.03
N THR A 18 1.75 -1.40 -1.17
CA THR A 18 0.94 -2.26 -2.03
C THR A 18 0.05 -3.13 -1.17
N VAL A 19 -1.27 -3.11 -1.39
CA VAL A 19 -2.21 -3.90 -0.60
C VAL A 19 -2.10 -5.38 -0.97
N ILE A 20 -1.75 -6.24 -0.01
CA ILE A 20 -1.59 -7.69 -0.24
C ILE A 20 -2.81 -8.47 0.27
N LYS A 21 -3.41 -8.03 1.37
CA LYS A 21 -4.55 -8.73 1.99
C LYS A 21 -5.61 -7.77 2.50
N ILE A 22 -6.86 -8.05 2.14
CA ILE A 22 -8.06 -7.37 2.63
C ILE A 22 -8.96 -8.38 3.31
N GLN A 23 -9.52 -8.04 4.46
CA GLN A 23 -10.51 -8.84 5.17
C GLN A 23 -11.63 -7.93 5.67
N HIS A 24 -12.89 -8.30 5.42
CA HIS A 24 -14.07 -7.52 5.81
C HIS A 24 -13.95 -6.01 5.49
N ARG A 25 -13.46 -5.66 4.28
CA ARG A 25 -13.22 -4.28 3.80
C ARG A 25 -12.12 -3.50 4.53
N THR A 26 -11.35 -4.15 5.40
CA THR A 26 -10.20 -3.56 6.08
C THR A 26 -8.92 -4.09 5.46
N ILE A 27 -7.97 -3.20 5.15
CA ILE A 27 -6.63 -3.59 4.74
C ILE A 27 -5.94 -4.22 5.95
N GLN A 28 -5.57 -5.49 5.83
CA GLN A 28 -4.91 -6.25 6.91
C GLN A 28 -3.39 -6.24 6.74
N THR A 29 -2.92 -6.30 5.49
CA THR A 29 -1.49 -6.42 5.20
C THR A 29 -1.16 -5.62 3.94
N VAL A 30 -0.08 -4.86 4.03
CA VAL A 30 0.54 -4.14 2.92
C VAL A 30 1.99 -4.54 2.80
N GLN A 31 2.49 -4.57 1.57
CA GLN A 31 3.92 -4.60 1.30
C GLN A 31 4.40 -3.16 1.21
N LEU A 32 5.39 -2.82 2.03
CA LEU A 32 6.04 -1.52 2.03
C LEU A 32 7.29 -1.55 1.17
N ARG A 33 7.45 -0.54 0.33
CA ARG A 33 8.68 -0.24 -0.41
C ARG A 33 9.10 1.19 -0.09
N ILE A 34 10.35 1.36 0.32
CA ILE A 34 10.92 2.69 0.51
C ILE A 34 11.24 3.26 -0.87
N LEU A 35 10.66 4.43 -1.17
CA LEU A 35 11.01 5.29 -2.27
C LEU A 35 12.14 6.22 -1.79
N ASP A 36 13.27 5.65 -1.37
CA ASP A 36 14.45 6.46 -1.11
C ASP A 36 15.16 6.63 -2.46
N ASP A 37 15.09 7.84 -2.98
CA ASP A 37 15.86 8.27 -4.14
C ASP A 37 17.24 8.70 -3.63
N LYS A 38 18.03 7.71 -3.23
CA LYS A 38 19.46 7.87 -2.96
C LYS A 38 20.20 6.70 -3.58
N GLU A 39 20.61 6.95 -4.82
CA GLU A 39 21.86 6.44 -5.38
C GLU A 39 23.03 6.56 -4.38
#